data_AF-A0A7C9D097-F1
#
_entry.id   AF-A0A7C9D097-F1
#
_cell.length_a   1.000
_cell.length_b   1.000
_cell.length_c   1.000
_cell.angle_alpha   90.00
_cell.angle_beta   90.00
_cell.angle_gamma   90.00
#
_symmetry.space_group_name_H-M   'P 1'
#
loop_
_entity.id
_entity.type
_entity.pdbx_description
1 polymer ?
#
loop_
_entity_poly.entity_id
_entity_poly.type
_entity_poly.pdbx_seq_one_letter_code
_entity_poly.pdbx_strand_id
1 'polypeptide(L)'
;VNNLKLIQLGLTFFNEQGNLPTCKTDSTEDSCIWQFNFREFDIEHDRQSPESIQFLRNAGIDFNKFKEEGVDINKFGQLFMLSGVVLNDSVRWVTFDSKYDFGYLIKALTGRNLPETRDEFFQLM
;
A
#
# COMPACT_ATOMS: atom_id res chain seq x y z
N VAL A 1 2.31 -7.59 11.28
CA VAL A 1 1.27 -6.84 10.53
C VAL A 1 0.23 -6.20 11.45
N ASN A 2 -0.46 -6.96 12.34
CA ASN A 2 -1.48 -6.35 13.21
C ASN A 2 -0.93 -5.24 14.13
N ASN A 3 0.27 -5.42 14.69
CA ASN A 3 0.90 -4.50 15.64
C ASN A 3 1.72 -3.36 15.02
N LEU A 4 1.74 -3.25 13.69
CA LEU A 4 2.51 -2.23 12.96
C LEU A 4 1.59 -1.51 11.98
N LYS A 5 1.96 -0.28 11.62
CA LYS A 5 1.23 0.53 10.65
C LYS A 5 1.95 0.56 9.31
N LEU A 6 1.15 0.54 8.24
CA LEU A 6 1.65 0.67 6.88
C LEU A 6 2.07 2.13 6.65
N ILE A 7 3.30 2.33 6.16
CA ILE A 7 3.84 3.67 5.89
C ILE A 7 3.64 4.05 4.43
N GLN A 8 3.84 3.10 3.52
CA GLN A 8 3.82 3.33 2.09
C GLN A 8 3.38 2.07 1.32
N LEU A 9 2.70 2.26 0.19
CA LEU A 9 2.33 1.19 -0.75
C LEU A 9 2.62 1.64 -2.18
N GLY A 10 3.44 0.86 -2.90
CA GLY A 10 3.68 1.05 -4.32
C GLY A 10 2.75 0.17 -5.16
N LEU A 11 2.13 0.73 -6.20
CA LEU A 11 1.33 0.01 -7.17
C LEU A 11 1.72 0.42 -8.59
N THR A 12 1.95 -0.58 -9.44
CA THR A 12 2.22 -0.41 -10.86
C THR A 12 1.23 -1.25 -11.64
N PHE A 13 0.55 -0.63 -12.60
CA PHE A 13 -0.37 -1.30 -13.50
C PHE A 13 0.26 -1.40 -14.88
N PHE A 14 0.08 -2.52 -15.57
CA PHE A 14 0.54 -2.73 -16.92
C PHE A 14 -0.32 -3.78 -17.64
N ASN A 15 -0.36 -3.71 -18.96
CA ASN A 15 -1.07 -4.70 -19.77
C ASN A 15 -0.20 -5.95 -20.03
N GLU A 16 -0.73 -6.95 -20.75
CA GLU A 16 0.00 -8.20 -21.02
C GLU A 16 1.30 -8.03 -21.82
N GLN A 17 1.48 -6.89 -22.48
CA GLN A 17 2.71 -6.54 -23.22
C GLN A 17 3.71 -5.77 -22.36
N GLY A 18 3.39 -5.47 -21.09
CA GLY A 18 4.23 -4.69 -20.19
C GLY A 18 4.10 -3.17 -20.34
N ASN A 19 3.11 -2.69 -21.11
CA ASN A 19 2.92 -1.26 -21.31
C ASN A 19 2.24 -0.63 -20.09
N LEU A 20 2.80 0.49 -19.61
CA LEU A 20 2.25 1.27 -18.51
C LEU A 20 1.09 2.15 -18.97
N PRO A 21 0.12 2.46 -18.08
CA PRO A 21 -0.90 3.45 -18.36
C PRO A 21 -0.27 4.85 -18.42
N THR A 22 -0.84 5.71 -19.27
CA THR A 22 -0.53 7.14 -19.27
C THR A 22 -1.51 7.89 -18.37
N CYS A 23 -1.00 8.84 -17.58
CA CYS A 23 -1.88 9.81 -16.90
C CYS A 23 -1.77 11.15 -17.59
N LYS A 24 -2.91 11.83 -17.69
CA LYS A 24 -2.93 13.24 -18.07
C LYS A 24 -2.41 14.04 -16.89
N THR A 25 -1.17 14.47 -16.95
CA THR A 25 -0.69 15.61 -16.17
C THR A 25 -0.85 16.87 -17.02
N ASP A 26 -0.83 18.05 -16.40
CA ASP A 26 -1.09 19.33 -17.06
C ASP A 26 -0.10 19.69 -18.20
N SER A 27 0.95 18.87 -18.44
CA SER A 27 1.98 19.18 -19.42
C SER A 27 2.53 18.02 -20.27
N THR A 28 2.26 16.74 -19.98
CA THR A 28 2.74 15.59 -20.80
C THR A 28 1.93 14.30 -20.56
N GLU A 29 1.83 13.43 -21.57
CA GLU A 29 1.32 12.04 -21.44
C GLU A 29 2.44 11.13 -20.91
N ASP A 30 2.72 11.22 -19.62
CA ASP A 30 3.74 10.39 -18.99
C ASP A 30 3.17 9.07 -18.47
N SER A 31 4.01 8.04 -18.47
CA SER A 31 3.71 6.74 -17.86
C SER A 31 3.57 6.88 -16.35
N CYS A 32 2.61 6.14 -15.78
CA CYS A 32 2.26 6.26 -14.38
C CYS A 32 2.59 5.04 -13.56
N ILE A 33 3.16 5.32 -12.40
CA ILE A 33 3.30 4.42 -11.26
C ILE A 33 2.81 5.17 -10.02
N TRP A 34 2.21 4.46 -9.08
CA TRP A 34 1.60 5.06 -7.90
C TRP A 34 2.36 4.67 -6.65
N GLN A 35 2.60 5.66 -5.79
CA GLN A 35 3.15 5.47 -4.46
C GLN A 35 2.25 6.19 -3.46
N PHE A 36 1.51 5.41 -2.69
CA PHE A 36 0.63 5.91 -1.64
C PHE A 36 1.42 6.05 -0.35
N ASN A 37 1.45 7.24 0.23
CA ASN A 37 2.08 7.54 1.51
C ASN A 37 0.98 7.74 2.55
N PHE A 38 1.00 7.00 3.66
CA PHE A 38 -0.10 6.97 4.63
C PHE A 38 0.20 7.84 5.85
N ARG A 39 -0.85 8.49 6.37
CA ARG A 39 -0.73 9.45 7.48
C ARG A 39 -0.77 8.82 8.87
N GLU A 40 -1.16 7.55 8.97
CA GLU A 40 -1.52 6.92 10.24
C GLU A 40 -0.29 6.58 11.10
N PHE A 41 0.90 6.51 10.51
CA PHE A 41 2.14 6.24 11.25
C PHE A 41 2.64 7.50 11.97
N ASP A 42 2.75 7.41 13.29
CA ASP A 42 3.28 8.44 14.17
C ASP A 42 4.55 7.91 14.86
N ILE A 43 5.69 8.54 14.54
CA ILE A 43 7.01 8.12 15.00
C ILE A 43 7.18 8.14 16.53
N GLU A 44 6.43 8.98 17.24
CA GLU A 44 6.54 9.15 18.69
C GLU A 44 5.71 8.12 19.46
N HIS A 45 4.63 7.63 18.86
CA HIS A 45 3.63 6.79 19.55
C HIS A 45 3.56 5.36 19.03
N ASP A 46 3.91 5.13 17.77
CA ASP A 46 3.79 3.81 17.16
C ASP A 46 5.04 2.96 17.36
N ARG A 47 4.81 1.64 17.40
CA ARG A 47 5.88 0.66 17.46
C ARG A 47 6.76 0.76 16.21
N GLN A 48 8.05 0.95 16.42
CA GLN A 48 9.04 1.11 15.36
C GLN A 48 10.40 0.53 15.77
N SER A 49 11.29 0.35 14.77
CA SER A 49 12.71 0.04 14.97
C SER A 49 13.54 1.27 14.59
N PRO A 50 14.40 1.80 15.49
CA PRO A 50 15.21 2.98 15.19
C PRO A 50 16.04 2.85 13.91
N GLU A 51 16.54 1.65 13.64
CA GLU A 51 17.30 1.30 12.44
C GLU A 51 16.44 1.42 11.18
N SER A 52 15.20 0.91 11.22
CA SER A 52 14.25 1.03 10.11
C SER A 52 13.85 2.48 9.88
N ILE A 53 13.64 3.27 10.94
CA ILE A 53 13.34 4.69 10.82
C ILE A 53 14.49 5.44 10.16
N GLN A 54 15.74 5.20 10.59
CA GLN A 54 16.89 5.86 9.99
C GLN A 54 17.07 5.44 8.52
N PHE A 55 16.87 4.16 8.20
CA PHE A 55 16.87 3.67 6.83
C PHE A 55 15.84 4.41 5.96
N LEU A 56 14.60 4.54 6.43
CA LEU A 56 13.53 5.22 5.69
C LEU A 56 13.82 6.73 5.51
N ARG A 57 14.37 7.40 6.54
CA ARG A 57 14.82 8.80 6.42
C ARG A 57 15.92 8.94 5.37
N ASN A 58 16.89 8.04 5.35
CA ASN A 58 17.96 8.03 4.34
C ASN A 58 17.42 7.78 2.92
N ALA A 59 16.31 7.04 2.81
CA ALA A 59 15.59 6.83 1.56
C ALA A 59 14.71 8.03 1.14
N GLY A 60 14.73 9.13 1.90
CA GLY A 60 14.01 10.36 1.58
C GLY A 60 12.59 10.45 2.11
N ILE A 61 12.18 9.56 3.03
CA ILE A 61 10.86 9.66 3.67
C ILE A 61 10.85 10.78 4.70
N ASP A 62 9.91 11.71 4.51
CA ASP A 62 9.54 12.73 5.47
C ASP A 62 8.25 12.32 6.20
N PHE A 63 8.42 11.83 7.43
CA PHE A 63 7.31 11.40 8.27
C PHE A 63 6.38 12.54 8.69
N ASN A 64 6.88 13.78 8.80
CA ASN A 64 6.04 14.93 9.12
C ASN A 64 5.13 15.24 7.94
N LYS A 65 5.68 15.24 6.72
CA LYS A 65 4.89 15.38 5.50
C LYS A 65 3.83 14.28 5.37
N PHE A 66 4.16 13.04 5.71
CA PHE A 66 3.18 11.94 5.66
C PHE A 66 2.05 12.17 6.67
N LYS A 67 2.37 12.64 7.88
CA LYS A 67 1.35 12.95 8.89
C LYS A 67 0.41 14.09 8.47
N GLU A 68 0.94 15.12 7.79
CA GLU A 68 0.18 16.31 7.38
C GLU A 68 -0.58 16.12 6.06
N GLU A 69 0.05 15.51 5.06
CA GLU A 69 -0.45 15.43 3.68
C GLU A 69 -0.78 13.99 3.23
N GLY A 70 -0.51 13.00 4.07
CA GLY A 70 -0.67 11.59 3.72
C GLY A 70 -2.11 11.16 3.48
N VAL A 71 -2.23 10.08 2.72
CA VAL A 71 -3.49 9.41 2.42
C VAL A 71 -4.07 8.80 3.70
N ASP A 72 -5.38 8.93 3.89
CA ASP A 72 -6.10 8.18 4.94
C ASP A 72 -6.24 6.73 4.48
N ILE A 73 -5.74 5.79 5.28
CA ILE A 73 -5.70 4.36 4.93
C ILE A 73 -7.10 3.75 4.81
N ASN A 74 -8.09 4.24 5.57
CA ASN A 74 -9.46 3.74 5.50
C ASN A 74 -10.15 4.23 4.23
N LYS A 75 -9.93 5.50 3.86
CA LYS A 75 -10.41 6.07 2.60
C LYS A 75 -9.74 5.39 1.41
N PHE A 76 -8.44 5.12 1.50
CA PHE A 76 -7.73 4.31 0.50
C PHE A 76 -8.37 2.93 0.38
N GLY A 77 -8.57 2.21 1.49
CA GLY A 77 -9.17 0.87 1.49
C GLY A 77 -10.54 0.84 0.81
N GLN A 78 -11.40 1.82 1.11
CA GLN A 78 -12.73 1.95 0.48
C GLN A 78 -12.63 2.20 -1.03
N LEU A 79 -11.81 3.17 -1.46
CA LEU A 79 -11.65 3.49 -2.87
C LEU A 79 -11.01 2.34 -3.64
N PHE A 80 -10.03 1.66 -3.04
CA PHE A 80 -9.34 0.54 -3.65
C PHE A 80 -10.27 -0.68 -3.78
N MET A 81 -11.13 -0.94 -2.80
CA MET A 81 -12.18 -1.97 -2.88
C MET A 81 -13.13 -1.73 -4.07
N LEU A 82 -13.47 -0.46 -4.35
CA LEU A 82 -14.37 -0.07 -5.44
C LEU A 82 -13.67 0.11 -6.80
N SER A 83 -12.34 0.04 -6.85
CA SER A 83 -11.56 0.33 -8.04
C SER A 83 -11.66 -0.74 -9.14
N GLY A 84 -12.14 -1.94 -8.80
CA GLY A 84 -12.13 -3.10 -9.69
C GLY A 84 -10.76 -3.80 -9.79
N VAL A 85 -9.76 -3.38 -8.99
CA VAL A 85 -8.43 -4.02 -8.93
C VAL A 85 -8.46 -5.29 -8.07
N VAL A 86 -9.22 -5.28 -6.98
CA VAL A 86 -9.43 -6.43 -6.09
C VAL A 86 -10.75 -7.11 -6.41
N LEU A 87 -10.87 -8.38 -6.04
CA LEU A 87 -12.06 -9.21 -6.32
C LEU A 87 -12.41 -9.25 -7.82
N ASN A 88 -11.38 -9.27 -8.68
CA ASN A 88 -11.52 -9.28 -10.13
C ASN A 88 -10.59 -10.32 -10.76
N ASP A 89 -11.17 -11.41 -11.25
CA ASP A 89 -10.45 -12.54 -11.86
C ASP A 89 -9.69 -12.16 -13.16
N SER A 90 -10.00 -11.00 -13.74
CA SER A 90 -9.28 -10.48 -14.91
C SER A 90 -7.96 -9.79 -14.54
N VAL A 91 -7.74 -9.48 -13.26
CA VAL A 91 -6.52 -8.82 -12.76
C VAL A 91 -5.55 -9.87 -12.25
N ARG A 92 -4.29 -9.79 -12.69
CA ARG A 92 -3.21 -10.66 -12.21
C ARG A 92 -2.26 -9.87 -11.31
N TRP A 93 -2.03 -10.38 -10.11
CA TRP A 93 -1.10 -9.79 -9.16
C TRP A 93 0.31 -10.33 -9.36
N VAL A 94 1.28 -9.44 -9.52
CA VAL A 94 2.72 -9.76 -9.54
C VAL A 94 3.35 -9.19 -8.29
N THR A 95 4.06 -10.02 -7.54
CA THR A 95 4.63 -9.64 -6.23
C THR A 95 5.97 -10.33 -5.98
N PHE A 96 6.72 -9.89 -4.97
CA PHE A 96 8.03 -10.44 -4.60
C PHE A 96 8.17 -10.55 -3.07
N ASP A 97 8.36 -11.76 -2.54
CA ASP A 97 8.34 -12.06 -1.08
C ASP A 97 7.16 -11.43 -0.29
N SER A 98 5.95 -11.58 -0.84
CA SER A 98 4.79 -10.74 -0.52
C SER A 98 3.92 -11.16 0.65
N LYS A 99 4.43 -12.05 1.51
CA LYS A 99 3.71 -12.50 2.72
C LYS A 99 3.27 -11.32 3.59
N TYR A 100 4.10 -10.28 3.71
CA TYR A 100 3.77 -9.07 4.46
C TYR A 100 2.95 -8.08 3.64
N ASP A 101 3.21 -7.97 2.34
CA ASP A 101 2.53 -7.04 1.43
C ASP A 101 1.03 -7.32 1.40
N PHE A 102 0.64 -8.58 1.13
CA PHE A 102 -0.77 -8.98 1.16
C PHE A 102 -1.37 -8.85 2.56
N GLY A 103 -0.58 -9.12 3.61
CA GLY A 103 -1.03 -8.90 4.98
C GLY A 103 -1.43 -7.45 5.23
N TYR A 104 -0.61 -6.48 4.84
CA TYR A 104 -0.96 -5.08 5.00
C TYR A 104 -2.10 -4.63 4.07
N LEU A 105 -2.12 -5.12 2.84
CA LEU A 105 -3.17 -4.78 1.88
C LEU A 105 -4.54 -5.29 2.35
N ILE A 106 -4.64 -6.55 2.79
CA ILE A 106 -5.89 -7.12 3.33
C ILE A 106 -6.31 -6.37 4.60
N LYS A 107 -5.37 -6.02 5.49
CA LYS A 107 -5.66 -5.19 6.67
C LYS A 107 -6.22 -3.82 6.27
N ALA A 108 -5.63 -3.17 5.27
CA ALA A 108 -6.10 -1.87 4.77
C ALA A 108 -7.49 -1.96 4.11
N LEU A 109 -7.76 -3.02 3.36
CA LEU A 109 -9.04 -3.27 2.70
C LEU A 109 -10.17 -3.62 3.67
N THR A 110 -9.87 -4.42 4.69
CA THR A 110 -10.87 -4.93 5.64
C THR A 110 -11.06 -4.03 6.85
N GLY A 111 -10.07 -3.19 7.18
CA GLY A 111 -10.04 -2.40 8.41
C GLY A 111 -9.98 -3.26 9.68
N ARG A 112 -9.61 -4.55 9.56
CA ARG A 112 -9.61 -5.53 10.65
C ARG A 112 -8.23 -6.14 10.85
N ASN A 113 -8.01 -6.70 12.03
CA ASN A 113 -6.87 -7.56 12.26
C ASN A 113 -6.92 -8.77 11.32
N LEU A 114 -5.73 -9.19 10.86
CA LEU A 114 -5.61 -10.41 10.07
C LEU A 114 -6.02 -11.65 10.87
N PRO A 115 -6.53 -12.70 10.19
CA PRO A 115 -6.85 -13.97 10.83
C PRO A 115 -5.67 -14.57 11.60
N GLU A 116 -5.97 -15.37 12.62
CA GLU A 116 -4.96 -16.03 13.45
C GLU A 116 -4.37 -17.26 12.73
N THR A 117 -5.16 -17.89 11.85
CA THR A 117 -4.73 -19.07 11.13
C THR A 117 -4.37 -18.74 9.69
N ARG A 118 -3.40 -19.50 9.17
CA ARG A 118 -2.96 -19.40 7.78
C ARG A 118 -4.09 -19.74 6.80
N ASP A 119 -4.91 -20.73 7.13
CA ASP A 119 -5.95 -21.21 6.22
C ASP A 119 -7.08 -20.19 6.10
N GLU A 120 -7.48 -19.53 7.19
CA GLU A 120 -8.42 -18.39 7.14
C GLU A 120 -7.82 -17.19 6.39
N PHE A 121 -6.52 -16.94 6.50
CA PHE A 121 -5.86 -15.89 5.71
C PHE A 121 -5.95 -16.18 4.21
N PHE A 122 -5.71 -17.43 3.79
CA PHE A 122 -5.82 -17.81 2.38
C PHE A 122 -7.25 -17.82 1.85
N GLN A 123 -8.28 -17.91 2.70
CA GLN A 123 -9.67 -17.72 2.28
C GLN A 123 -10.00 -16.26 1.92
N LEU A 124 -9.17 -15.30 2.33
CA LEU A 124 -9.31 -13.88 2.01
C LEU A 124 -8.56 -13.47 0.72
N MET A 125 -7.76 -14.37 0.13
CA MET A 125 -7.01 -14.14 -1.11
C MET A 125 -7.70 -14.78 -2.31
#